data_AF-A0AA38FPU4-F1
#
_entry.id   AF-A0AA38FPU4-F1
#
_cell.length_a   1.000
_cell.length_b   1.000
_cell.length_c   1.000
_cell.angle_alpha   90.00
_cell.angle_beta   90.00
_cell.angle_gamma   90.00
#
_symmetry.space_group_name_H-M   'P 1'
#
loop_
_entity.id
_entity.type
_entity.pdbx_description
1 polymer ?
#
loop_
_entity_poly.entity_id
_entity_poly.type
_entity_poly.pdbx_seq_one_letter_code
_entity_poly.pdbx_strand_id
1 'polypeptide(L)'
;MSLELPTLELMKQLELLEFEPMEVRYAELMELQEIRNQASQAMEKDQALIKKTFDRKAKDRSFQVGDLVLKWDVDRAKPGRHSKFDAIWSGPYMVTKCKNNNAFQLASLDGEELQIP
;
A
#
# COMPACT_ATOMS: atom_id res chain seq x y z
N MET A 1 -15.62 49.68 2.81
CA MET A 1 -15.83 48.27 2.44
C MET A 1 -15.59 48.16 0.95
N SER A 2 -14.38 47.77 0.52
CA SER A 2 -14.14 47.41 -0.88
C SER A 2 -14.67 46.00 -1.09
N LEU A 3 -15.57 45.85 -2.06
CA LEU A 3 -16.00 44.54 -2.54
C LEU A 3 -14.96 44.08 -3.54
N GLU A 4 -14.01 43.25 -3.10
CA GLU A 4 -13.11 42.51 -4.00
C GLU A 4 -13.95 41.45 -4.71
N LEU A 5 -14.49 41.80 -5.88
CA LEU A 5 -15.19 40.83 -6.72
C LEU A 5 -14.14 39.93 -7.40
N PRO A 6 -14.25 38.58 -7.35
CA PRO A 6 -13.36 37.68 -8.04
C PRO A 6 -13.56 37.83 -9.57
N THR A 7 -12.77 38.69 -10.18
CA THR A 7 -12.92 39.10 -11.59
C THR A 7 -12.75 37.94 -12.56
N LEU A 8 -11.88 36.98 -12.27
CA LEU A 8 -11.63 35.82 -13.14
C LEU A 8 -12.83 34.87 -13.22
N GLU A 9 -13.48 34.62 -12.08
CA GLU A 9 -14.65 33.74 -12.03
C GLU A 9 -15.85 34.38 -12.72
N LEU A 10 -16.02 35.69 -12.55
CA LEU A 10 -17.04 36.47 -13.27
C LEU A 10 -16.77 36.53 -14.78
N MET A 11 -15.50 36.72 -15.19
CA MET A 11 -15.11 36.69 -16.61
C MET A 11 -15.41 35.33 -17.24
N LYS A 12 -15.08 34.24 -16.55
CA LYS A 12 -15.43 32.88 -16.99
C LYS A 12 -16.94 32.71 -17.10
N GLN A 13 -17.72 33.19 -16.12
CA GLN A 13 -19.19 33.11 -16.17
C GLN A 13 -19.80 33.94 -17.31
N LEU A 14 -19.27 35.13 -17.58
CA LEU A 14 -19.73 35.99 -18.69
C LEU A 14 -19.44 35.36 -20.05
N GLU A 15 -18.26 34.74 -20.22
CA GLU A 15 -17.88 34.00 -21.43
C GLU A 15 -18.79 32.77 -21.64
N LEU A 16 -19.21 32.09 -20.57
CA LEU A 16 -20.11 30.94 -20.62
C LEU A 16 -21.58 31.31 -20.94
N LEU A 17 -22.00 32.56 -20.73
CA LEU A 17 -23.34 33.03 -21.10
C LEU A 17 -23.54 33.14 -22.62
N GLU A 18 -22.45 33.15 -23.40
CA GLU A 18 -22.48 33.18 -24.86
C GLU A 18 -22.73 31.80 -25.50
N PHE A 19 -22.66 30.72 -24.71
CA PHE A 19 -22.83 29.34 -25.15
C PHE A 19 -24.18 28.75 -24.72
N GLU A 20 -24.64 27.73 -25.44
CA GLU A 20 -25.83 26.99 -25.01
C GLU A 20 -25.56 26.26 -23.67
N PRO A 21 -26.50 26.26 -22.70
CA PRO A 21 -26.28 25.70 -21.36
C PRO A 21 -25.82 24.23 -21.36
N MET A 22 -26.22 23.47 -22.38
CA MET A 22 -25.81 22.07 -22.55
C MET A 22 -24.33 21.94 -22.96
N GLU A 23 -23.81 22.86 -23.77
CA GLU A 23 -22.42 22.86 -24.25
C GLU A 23 -21.46 23.20 -23.11
N VAL A 24 -21.82 24.21 -22.30
CA VAL A 24 -21.09 24.55 -21.07
C VAL A 24 -20.99 23.35 -20.15
N ARG A 25 -22.14 22.69 -19.90
CA ARG A 25 -22.19 21.50 -19.05
C ARG A 25 -21.33 20.35 -19.58
N TYR A 26 -21.31 20.16 -20.90
CA TYR A 26 -20.50 19.12 -21.53
C TYR A 26 -19.00 19.42 -21.39
N ALA A 27 -18.58 20.68 -21.60
CA ALA A 27 -17.20 21.11 -21.43
C ALA A 27 -16.71 20.92 -19.99
N GLU A 28 -17.51 21.28 -18.98
CA GLU A 28 -17.21 21.04 -17.57
C GLU A 28 -16.99 19.56 -17.26
N LEU A 29 -17.86 18.69 -17.79
CA LEU A 29 -17.74 17.24 -17.56
C LEU A 29 -16.49 16.66 -18.23
N MET A 30 -16.14 17.13 -19.43
CA MET A 30 -14.89 16.75 -20.09
C MET A 30 -13.68 17.20 -19.30
N GLU A 31 -13.65 18.45 -18.82
CA GLU A 31 -12.57 18.98 -17.97
C GLU A 31 -12.39 18.14 -16.71
N LEU A 32 -13.49 17.82 -16.01
CA LEU A 32 -13.45 16.95 -14.83
C LEU A 32 -12.94 15.55 -15.17
N GLN A 33 -13.31 15.00 -16.33
CA GLN A 33 -12.83 13.69 -16.75
C GLN A 33 -11.34 13.70 -17.09
N GLU A 34 -10.86 14.75 -17.76
CA GLU A 34 -9.44 14.99 -18.04
C GLU A 34 -8.64 15.01 -16.73
N ILE A 35 -9.10 15.77 -15.73
CA ILE A 35 -8.45 15.86 -14.41
C ILE A 35 -8.41 14.49 -13.72
N ARG A 36 -9.51 13.74 -13.73
CA ARG A 36 -9.55 12.39 -13.16
C ARG A 36 -8.58 11.45 -13.87
N ASN A 37 -8.52 11.49 -15.20
CA ASN A 37 -7.62 10.67 -15.99
C ASN A 37 -6.15 10.98 -15.65
N GLN A 38 -5.80 12.27 -15.56
CA GLN A 38 -4.45 12.70 -15.17
C GLN A 38 -4.09 12.23 -13.76
N ALA A 39 -5.00 12.38 -12.80
CA ALA A 39 -4.80 11.88 -11.44
C ALA A 39 -4.61 10.36 -11.38
N SER A 40 -5.41 9.60 -12.15
CA SER A 40 -5.28 8.15 -12.24
C SER A 40 -3.93 7.73 -12.83
N GLN A 41 -3.47 8.40 -13.89
CA GLN A 41 -2.17 8.13 -14.49
C GLN A 41 -1.00 8.45 -13.54
N ALA A 42 -1.10 9.55 -12.78
CA ALA A 42 -0.10 9.88 -11.77
C ALA A 42 -0.03 8.79 -10.68
N MET A 43 -1.19 8.38 -10.16
CA MET A 43 -1.29 7.32 -9.16
C MET A 43 -0.71 5.99 -9.65
N GLU A 44 -0.98 5.61 -10.91
CA GLU A 44 -0.43 4.38 -11.49
C GLU A 44 1.11 4.45 -11.61
N LYS A 45 1.66 5.60 -12.03
CA LYS A 45 3.12 5.82 -12.08
C LYS A 45 3.74 5.70 -10.69
N ASP A 46 3.13 6.29 -9.68
CA ASP A 46 3.61 6.23 -8.30
C ASP A 46 3.59 4.80 -7.76
N GLN A 47 2.48 4.06 -7.99
CA GLN A 47 2.37 2.66 -7.62
C GLN A 47 3.44 1.80 -8.31
N ALA A 48 3.69 2.01 -9.60
CA ALA A 48 4.73 1.30 -10.34
C ALA A 48 6.13 1.59 -9.78
N LEU A 49 6.40 2.84 -9.39
CA LEU A 49 7.68 3.21 -8.76
C LEU A 49 7.84 2.52 -7.40
N ILE A 50 6.81 2.57 -6.55
CA ILE A 50 6.82 1.89 -5.24
C ILE A 50 7.09 0.40 -5.44
N LYS A 51 6.34 -0.26 -6.33
CA LYS A 51 6.54 -1.68 -6.67
C LYS A 51 7.96 -1.96 -7.13
N LYS A 52 8.51 -1.17 -8.07
CA LYS A 52 9.88 -1.34 -8.56
C LYS A 52 10.92 -1.18 -7.45
N THR A 53 10.75 -0.22 -6.56
CA THR A 53 11.68 -0.01 -5.44
C THR A 53 11.62 -1.14 -4.42
N PHE A 54 10.44 -1.68 -4.14
CA PHE A 54 10.24 -2.84 -3.29
C PHE A 54 10.85 -4.09 -3.92
N ASP A 55 10.47 -4.42 -5.16
CA ASP A 55 10.95 -5.60 -5.89
C ASP A 55 12.47 -5.62 -6.02
N ARG A 56 13.11 -4.46 -6.24
CA ARG A 56 14.58 -4.35 -6.28
C ARG A 56 15.24 -4.68 -4.94
N LYS A 57 14.58 -4.36 -3.82
CA LYS A 57 15.10 -4.60 -2.46
C LYS A 57 14.69 -5.98 -1.93
N ALA A 58 13.61 -6.55 -2.44
CA ALA A 58 13.16 -7.89 -2.11
C ALA A 58 14.24 -8.88 -2.52
N LYS A 59 14.80 -9.58 -1.54
CA LYS A 59 15.66 -10.73 -1.79
C LYS A 59 14.78 -11.97 -1.71
N ASP A 60 14.87 -12.84 -2.70
CA ASP A 60 14.29 -14.17 -2.61
C ASP A 60 14.99 -14.91 -1.46
N ARG A 61 14.26 -15.04 -0.34
CA ARG A 61 14.66 -15.85 0.79
C ARG A 61 13.80 -17.10 0.75
N SER A 62 14.42 -18.23 0.43
CA SER A 62 13.81 -19.54 0.56
C SER A 62 14.46 -20.28 1.72
N PHE A 63 13.67 -21.12 2.39
CA PHE A 63 14.14 -22.04 3.42
C PHE A 63 13.92 -23.46 2.93
N GLN A 64 14.81 -24.36 3.33
CA GLN A 64 14.72 -25.79 3.07
C GLN A 64 14.31 -26.54 4.32
N VAL A 65 13.82 -27.77 4.14
CA VAL A 65 13.54 -28.67 5.25
C VAL A 65 14.83 -28.93 6.02
N GLY A 66 14.78 -28.78 7.35
CA GLY A 66 15.93 -28.87 8.25
C GLY A 66 16.55 -27.52 8.63
N ASP A 67 16.21 -26.43 7.94
CA ASP A 67 16.70 -25.09 8.31
C ASP A 67 16.13 -24.65 9.66
N LEU A 68 16.99 -24.02 10.48
CA LEU A 68 16.58 -23.36 11.71
C LEU A 68 16.18 -21.92 11.42
N VAL A 69 14.99 -21.54 11.87
CA VAL A 69 14.39 -20.22 11.65
C VAL A 69 13.83 -19.64 12.94
N LEU A 70 13.78 -18.31 12.99
CA LEU A 70 13.11 -17.56 14.04
C LEU A 70 11.71 -17.17 13.55
N LYS A 71 10.70 -17.26 14.44
CA LYS A 71 9.35 -16.83 14.12
C LYS A 71 9.11 -15.40 14.63
N TRP A 72 8.61 -14.52 13.78
CA TRP A 72 8.18 -13.19 14.20
C TRP A 72 6.88 -13.29 15.02
N ASP A 73 6.90 -12.80 16.26
CA ASP A 73 5.72 -12.71 17.11
C ASP A 73 4.95 -11.41 16.81
N VAL A 74 3.87 -11.54 16.04
CA VAL A 74 3.03 -10.41 15.61
C VAL A 74 2.40 -9.68 16.79
N ASP A 75 2.08 -10.37 17.89
CA ASP A 75 1.43 -9.74 19.03
C ASP A 75 2.41 -8.96 19.89
N ARG A 76 3.63 -9.47 20.10
CA ARG A 76 4.70 -8.73 20.78
C ARG A 76 5.23 -7.58 19.93
N ALA A 77 5.26 -7.74 18.61
CA ALA A 77 5.72 -6.70 17.69
C ALA A 77 4.89 -5.41 17.70
N LYS A 78 3.65 -5.46 18.19
CA LYS A 78 2.77 -4.28 18.24
C LYS A 78 3.33 -3.23 19.21
N PRO A 79 3.27 -1.94 18.85
CA PRO A 79 3.68 -0.86 19.75
C PRO A 79 2.97 -0.95 21.11
N GLY A 80 3.72 -0.83 22.19
CA GLY A 80 3.20 -0.89 23.57
C GLY A 80 2.88 -2.28 24.10
N ARG A 81 3.06 -3.36 23.31
CA ARG A 81 2.87 -4.75 23.75
C ARG A 81 4.15 -5.48 24.15
N HIS A 82 5.31 -4.85 23.98
CA HIS A 82 6.60 -5.39 24.39
C HIS A 82 7.35 -4.38 25.25
N SER A 83 8.09 -4.88 26.24
CA SER A 83 9.09 -4.11 26.98
C SER A 83 10.36 -3.93 26.15
N LYS A 84 11.24 -3.00 26.55
CA LYS A 84 12.51 -2.73 25.84
C LYS A 84 13.41 -3.97 25.67
N PHE A 85 13.24 -4.98 26.50
CA PHE A 85 14.06 -6.19 26.52
C PHE A 85 13.29 -7.46 26.13
N ASP A 86 12.04 -7.34 25.68
CA ASP A 86 11.29 -8.49 25.21
C ASP A 86 11.74 -8.90 23.80
N ALA A 87 11.95 -10.20 23.61
CA ALA A 87 12.25 -10.76 22.29
C ALA A 87 10.98 -10.76 21.42
N ILE A 88 11.07 -10.11 20.26
CA ILE A 88 9.99 -10.09 19.24
C ILE A 88 10.09 -11.30 18.31
N TRP A 89 11.28 -11.90 18.23
CA TRP A 89 11.51 -13.16 17.54
C TRP A 89 11.49 -14.30 18.56
N SER A 90 10.69 -15.33 18.26
CA SER A 90 10.51 -16.50 19.10
C SER A 90 11.17 -17.75 18.53
N GLY A 91 11.59 -18.62 19.45
CA GLY A 91 12.18 -19.93 19.17
C GLY A 91 13.58 -19.84 18.58
N PRO A 92 14.26 -20.98 18.49
CA PRO A 92 14.60 -21.53 17.19
C PRO A 92 13.60 -22.64 16.82
N TYR A 93 13.12 -22.63 15.58
CA TYR A 93 12.24 -23.65 15.04
C TYR A 93 12.87 -24.30 13.83
N MET A 94 12.58 -25.58 13.62
CA MET A 94 13.04 -26.31 12.45
C MET A 94 11.94 -26.33 11.38
N VAL A 95 12.31 -26.06 10.12
CA VAL A 95 11.41 -26.23 8.99
C VAL A 95 11.22 -27.73 8.72
N THR A 96 10.00 -28.25 8.91
CA THR A 96 9.68 -29.66 8.66
C THR A 96 9.13 -29.89 7.27
N LYS A 97 8.44 -28.89 6.71
CA LYS A 97 7.87 -28.97 5.36
C LYS A 97 7.84 -27.60 4.69
N CYS A 98 8.24 -27.55 3.43
CA CYS A 98 8.04 -26.39 2.57
C CYS A 98 6.72 -26.56 1.78
N LYS A 99 5.82 -25.58 1.87
CA LYS A 99 4.60 -25.49 1.07
C LYS A 99 4.83 -24.47 -0.07
N ASN A 100 3.85 -24.37 -0.97
CA ASN A 100 3.88 -23.39 -2.06
C ASN A 100 3.79 -21.95 -1.50
N ASN A 101 4.26 -20.96 -2.26
CA ASN A 101 4.17 -19.52 -1.96
C ASN A 101 4.86 -19.09 -0.64
N ASN A 102 6.08 -19.57 -0.36
CA ASN A 102 6.86 -19.21 0.85
C ASN A 102 6.14 -19.50 2.18
N ALA A 103 5.27 -20.51 2.20
CA ALA A 103 4.67 -21.01 3.43
C ALA A 103 5.47 -22.22 3.95
N PHE A 104 5.74 -22.28 5.25
CA PHE A 104 6.54 -23.33 5.88
C PHE A 104 5.81 -23.91 7.09
N GLN A 105 5.95 -25.22 7.32
CA GLN A 105 5.61 -25.85 8.59
C GLN A 105 6.84 -25.86 9.48
N LEU A 106 6.63 -25.52 10.75
CA LEU A 106 7.68 -25.38 11.74
C LEU A 106 7.42 -26.36 12.89
N ALA A 107 8.50 -26.90 13.45
CA ALA A 107 8.46 -27.67 14.70
C ALA A 107 9.43 -27.06 15.72
N SER A 108 9.11 -27.20 17.01
CA SER A 108 10.06 -26.98 18.09
C SER A 108 11.24 -27.93 17.96
N LEU A 109 12.37 -27.59 18.59
CA LEU A 109 13.54 -28.47 18.65
C LEU A 109 13.22 -29.83 19.30
N ASP A 110 12.21 -29.87 20.16
CA ASP A 110 11.72 -31.10 20.82
C ASP A 110 10.78 -31.94 19.93
N GLY A 111 10.54 -31.51 18.69
CA GLY A 111 9.70 -32.24 17.71
C GLY A 111 8.21 -31.90 17.75
N GLU A 112 7.78 -30.99 18.62
CA GLU A 112 6.39 -30.52 18.66
C GLU A 112 6.08 -29.62 17.45
N GLU A 113 5.13 -30.02 16.61
CA GLU A 113 4.68 -29.19 15.49
C GLU A 113 3.97 -27.92 15.98
N LEU A 114 4.42 -26.76 15.50
CA LEU A 114 3.73 -25.51 15.74
C LEU A 114 2.45 -25.45 14.93
N GLN A 115 1.31 -25.53 15.61
CA GLN A 115 0.04 -25.16 15.03
C GLN A 115 -0.04 -23.64 14.93
N ILE A 116 -0.02 -23.12 13.71
CA ILE A 116 -0.30 -21.71 13.43
C ILE A 116 -1.83 -21.60 13.30
N PRO A 117 -2.49 -20.70 14.06
CA PRO A 117 -3.93 -20.46 13.93
C PRO A 117 -4.36 -19.99 12.53
#